data_AF-A0A453B0I4-F1
#
_entry.id   AF-A0A453B0I4-F1
#
_cell.length_a   1.000
_cell.length_b   1.000
_cell.length_c   1.000
_cell.angle_alpha   90.00
_cell.angle_beta   90.00
_cell.angle_gamma   90.00
#
_symmetry.space_group_name_H-M   'P 1'
#
loop_
_entity.id
_entity.type
_entity.pdbx_description
1 polymer ?
#
loop_
_entity_poly.entity_id
_entity_poly.type
_entity_poly.pdbx_seq_one_letter_code
_entity_poly.pdbx_strand_id
1 'polypeptide(L)'
;MQVTSPYGNSMHYSENVQSGHFAFTAVEAGDYLACFWAPDHKPPVTVTFEFDWKSGVTAKDWSNVAKKGKVDMMELELKKLEDTIKSIHEEMFYLREREEQMQNINRQTNSRMGWLSFLSLGICLSVAGLQLWHLKTFFERKKLL
;
A
#
# COMPACT_ATOMS: atom_id res chain seq x y z
N MET A 1 -14.45 -9.83 25.34
CA MET A 1 -13.74 -8.98 24.36
C MET A 1 -12.91 -7.97 25.12
N GLN A 2 -11.67 -7.75 24.71
CA GLN A 2 -10.78 -6.74 25.25
C GLN A 2 -10.17 -5.94 24.11
N VAL A 3 -9.99 -4.63 24.33
CA VAL A 3 -9.13 -3.79 23.49
C VAL A 3 -7.96 -3.30 24.32
N THR A 4 -6.75 -3.46 23.80
CA THR A 4 -5.49 -3.06 24.43
C THR A 4 -4.71 -2.09 23.57
N SER A 5 -4.05 -1.14 24.23
CA SER A 5 -3.16 -0.16 23.61
C SER A 5 -1.79 -0.77 23.26
N PRO A 6 -0.96 -0.06 22.48
CA PRO A 6 0.39 -0.50 22.13
C PRO A 6 1.28 -0.76 23.35
N TYR A 7 0.99 -0.11 24.48
CA TYR A 7 1.74 -0.20 25.74
C TYR A 7 1.11 -1.21 26.72
N GLY A 8 0.07 -1.93 26.30
CA GLY A 8 -0.61 -2.94 27.12
C GLY A 8 -1.71 -2.40 28.04
N ASN A 9 -2.09 -1.12 27.91
CA ASN A 9 -3.20 -0.55 28.68
C ASN A 9 -4.54 -1.06 28.14
N SER A 10 -5.44 -1.52 29.01
CA SER A 10 -6.78 -1.96 28.59
C SER A 10 -7.67 -0.75 28.32
N MET A 11 -8.00 -0.52 27.05
CA MET A 11 -8.90 0.56 26.62
C MET A 11 -10.38 0.19 26.78
N HIS A 12 -10.71 -1.08 26.53
CA HIS A 12 -12.06 -1.60 26.71
C HIS A 12 -12.02 -3.05 27.17
N TYR A 13 -12.96 -3.43 28.02
CA TYR A 13 -13.11 -4.80 28.50
C TYR A 13 -14.58 -5.10 28.72
N SER A 14 -15.04 -6.19 28.13
CA SER A 14 -16.42 -6.67 28.21
C SER A 14 -16.46 -8.19 28.29
N GLU A 15 -17.27 -8.72 29.21
CA GLU A 15 -17.52 -10.15 29.37
C GLU A 15 -18.99 -10.47 29.17
N ASN A 16 -19.28 -11.68 28.65
CA ASN A 16 -20.63 -12.20 28.48
C ASN A 16 -21.60 -11.30 27.69
N VAL A 17 -21.07 -10.58 26.69
CA VAL A 17 -21.87 -9.73 25.79
C VAL A 17 -22.17 -10.46 24.48
N GLN A 18 -23.43 -10.42 24.02
CA GLN A 18 -23.85 -10.99 22.73
C GLN A 18 -23.62 -10.02 21.56
N SER A 19 -23.82 -8.72 21.80
CA SER A 19 -23.59 -7.64 20.84
C SER A 19 -23.28 -6.34 21.57
N GLY A 20 -22.64 -5.40 20.87
CA GLY A 20 -22.34 -4.09 21.45
C GLY A 20 -21.56 -3.19 20.49
N HIS A 21 -21.66 -1.90 20.73
CA HIS A 21 -20.83 -0.88 20.09
C HIS A 21 -20.14 -0.08 21.18
N PHE A 22 -18.86 0.21 20.98
CA PHE A 22 -18.09 1.07 21.88
C PHE A 22 -17.15 1.92 21.05
N ALA A 23 -16.78 3.06 21.61
CA ALA A 23 -15.80 3.97 21.03
C ALA A 23 -14.85 4.41 22.13
N PHE A 24 -13.59 4.61 21.76
CA PHE A 24 -12.57 5.18 22.62
C PHE A 24 -11.69 6.11 21.78
N THR A 25 -10.99 7.02 22.44
CA THR A 25 -10.03 7.90 21.77
C THR A 25 -8.64 7.31 21.93
N ALA A 26 -7.95 7.07 20.81
CA ALA A 26 -6.55 6.64 20.80
C ALA A 26 -5.65 7.82 21.19
N VAL A 27 -5.11 7.80 22.41
CA VAL A 27 -4.19 8.83 22.92
C VAL A 27 -2.74 8.49 22.55
N GLU A 28 -2.44 7.20 22.50
CA GLU A 28 -1.11 6.66 22.21
C GLU A 28 -1.02 6.31 20.72
N ALA A 29 0.08 6.68 20.08
CA ALA A 29 0.37 6.25 18.71
C ALA A 29 0.87 4.80 18.69
N GLY A 30 0.38 4.00 17.75
CA GLY A 30 0.79 2.62 17.54
C GLY A 30 -0.40 1.68 17.31
N ASP A 31 -0.12 0.38 17.40
CA ASP A 31 -1.08 -0.69 17.12
C ASP A 31 -1.97 -1.00 18.32
N TYR A 32 -3.28 -0.99 18.09
CA TYR A 32 -4.30 -1.39 19.06
C TYR A 32 -4.79 -2.80 18.73
N LEU A 33 -4.94 -3.62 19.76
CA LEU A 33 -5.33 -5.02 19.62
C LEU A 33 -6.75 -5.23 20.14
N ALA A 34 -7.62 -5.84 19.33
CA ALA A 34 -8.95 -6.29 19.74
C ALA A 34 -8.97 -7.81 19.85
N CYS A 35 -9.17 -8.31 21.07
CA CYS A 35 -9.16 -9.74 21.39
C CYS A 35 -10.57 -10.23 21.72
N PHE A 36 -10.96 -11.34 21.10
CA PHE A 36 -12.21 -12.05 21.34
C PHE A 36 -11.91 -13.44 21.89
N TRP A 37 -12.64 -13.85 22.92
CA TRP A 37 -12.56 -15.19 23.48
C TRP A 37 -13.96 -15.72 23.73
N ALA A 38 -14.14 -17.01 23.54
CA ALA A 38 -15.35 -17.74 23.85
C ALA A 38 -15.02 -18.85 24.86
N PRO A 39 -15.95 -19.21 25.75
CA PRO A 39 -15.77 -20.35 26.64
C PRO A 39 -15.63 -21.65 25.84
N ASP A 40 -14.83 -22.59 26.37
CA ASP A 40 -14.66 -23.90 25.75
C ASP A 40 -15.96 -24.72 25.90
N HIS A 41 -16.52 -25.18 24.78
CA HIS A 41 -17.76 -25.94 24.73
C HIS A 41 -17.48 -27.40 24.34
N LYS A 42 -18.11 -28.35 25.06
CA LYS A 42 -18.12 -29.79 24.75
C LYS A 42 -19.57 -30.28 24.62
N PRO A 43 -20.04 -30.67 23.42
CA PRO A 43 -19.30 -30.78 22.15
C PRO A 43 -18.86 -29.41 21.58
N PRO A 44 -17.83 -29.38 20.71
CA PRO A 44 -17.38 -28.13 20.09
C PRO A 44 -18.51 -27.43 19.34
N VAL A 45 -18.68 -26.14 19.61
CA VAL A 45 -19.66 -25.27 18.93
C VAL A 45 -18.90 -24.20 18.16
N THR A 46 -19.29 -23.97 16.91
CA THR A 46 -18.77 -22.87 16.10
C THR A 46 -19.45 -21.57 16.52
N VAL A 47 -18.68 -20.60 17.01
CA VAL A 47 -19.17 -19.25 17.33
C VAL A 47 -18.82 -18.33 16.17
N THR A 48 -19.84 -17.77 15.52
CA THR A 48 -19.69 -16.75 14.48
C THR A 48 -19.87 -15.37 15.10
N PHE A 49 -18.96 -14.43 14.82
CA PHE A 49 -19.11 -13.04 15.21
C PHE A 49 -18.92 -12.11 14.01
N GLU A 50 -19.70 -11.04 14.00
CA GLU A 50 -19.58 -9.94 13.04
C GLU A 50 -18.86 -8.79 13.73
N PHE A 51 -17.84 -8.24 13.08
CA PHE A 51 -16.99 -7.21 13.66
C PHE A 51 -16.69 -6.12 12.63
N ASP A 52 -17.00 -4.88 13.01
CA ASP A 52 -16.76 -3.69 12.21
C ASP A 52 -15.85 -2.73 13.00
N TRP A 53 -14.64 -2.51 12.48
CA TRP A 53 -13.65 -1.62 13.08
C TRP A 53 -13.49 -0.36 12.25
N LYS A 54 -13.78 0.78 12.86
CA LYS A 54 -13.69 2.09 12.23
C LYS A 54 -12.70 2.96 12.97
N SER A 55 -11.86 3.68 12.23
CA SER A 55 -10.93 4.68 12.75
C SER A 55 -11.15 6.03 12.07
N GLY A 56 -10.65 7.09 12.69
CA GLY A 56 -10.72 8.45 12.15
C GLY A 56 -12.17 8.95 11.96
N VAL A 57 -12.41 9.65 10.86
CA VAL A 57 -13.70 10.32 10.57
C VAL A 57 -14.87 9.35 10.39
N THR A 58 -14.59 8.11 9.97
CA THR A 58 -15.58 7.05 9.78
C THR A 58 -16.09 6.49 11.10
N ALA A 59 -15.33 6.62 12.19
CA ALA A 59 -15.73 6.18 13.53
C ALA A 59 -16.70 7.16 14.22
N LYS A 60 -16.85 8.38 13.69
CA LYS A 60 -17.71 9.40 14.27
C LYS A 60 -19.16 9.17 13.81
N ASP A 61 -20.06 8.91 14.74
CA ASP A 61 -21.47 8.68 14.42
C ASP A 61 -22.19 10.00 14.14
N TRP A 62 -22.14 10.43 12.87
CA TRP A 62 -22.76 11.67 12.39
C TRP A 62 -24.29 11.65 12.43
N SER A 63 -24.91 10.46 12.59
CA SER A 63 -26.37 10.30 12.59
C SER A 63 -27.05 10.89 13.83
N ASN A 64 -26.34 10.95 14.97
CA ASN A 64 -26.83 11.56 16.21
C ASN A 64 -26.64 13.08 16.27
N VAL A 65 -25.74 13.65 15.46
CA VAL A 65 -25.51 15.10 15.34
C VAL A 65 -26.59 15.76 14.48
N ALA A 66 -27.06 15.07 13.44
CA ALA A 66 -28.08 15.55 12.50
C ALA A 66 -29.47 15.83 13.13
N LYS A 67 -29.72 15.41 14.37
CA LYS A 67 -30.99 15.73 15.09
C LYS A 67 -31.03 17.16 15.67
N LYS A 68 -29.93 17.91 15.64
CA LYS A 68 -29.88 19.32 16.06
C LYS A 68 -29.74 20.27 14.87
N GLY A 69 -30.89 20.65 14.28
CA GLY A 69 -31.01 21.91 13.52
C GLY A 69 -30.84 21.78 12.00
N LYS A 70 -31.87 22.19 11.26
CA LYS A 70 -31.98 22.11 9.79
C LYS A 70 -31.01 23.04 9.01
N VAL A 71 -30.23 23.86 9.70
CA VAL A 71 -29.18 24.72 9.12
C VAL A 71 -27.79 24.05 9.20
N ASP A 72 -27.62 23.05 10.08
CA ASP A 72 -26.38 22.30 10.29
C ASP A 72 -26.11 21.28 9.16
N MET A 73 -27.16 20.78 8.51
CA MET A 73 -27.02 19.74 7.47
C MET A 73 -26.24 20.22 6.24
N MET A 74 -26.40 21.49 5.83
CA MET A 74 -25.67 22.05 4.68
C MET A 74 -24.21 22.34 5.01
N GLU A 75 -23.92 22.84 6.21
CA GLU A 75 -22.55 23.01 6.69
C GLU A 75 -21.85 21.64 6.86
N LEU A 76 -22.60 20.61 7.27
CA LEU A 76 -22.11 19.25 7.44
C LEU A 76 -21.78 18.59 6.10
N GLU A 77 -22.58 18.79 5.06
CA GLU A 77 -22.26 18.35 3.70
C GLU A 77 -21.04 19.08 3.13
N LEU A 78 -20.93 20.39 3.33
CA LEU A 78 -19.76 21.18 2.91
C LEU A 78 -18.48 20.71 3.63
N LYS A 79 -18.57 20.44 4.93
CA LYS A 79 -17.43 19.94 5.72
C LYS A 79 -17.01 18.53 5.31
N LYS A 80 -17.98 17.68 4.96
CA LYS A 80 -17.70 16.35 4.38
C LYS A 80 -16.99 16.47 3.03
N LEU A 81 -17.41 17.41 2.19
CA LEU A 81 -16.76 17.66 0.91
C LEU A 81 -15.34 18.22 1.09
N GLU A 82 -15.14 19.13 2.05
CA GLU A 82 -13.84 19.68 2.41
C GLU A 82 -12.86 18.59 2.87
N ASP A 83 -13.30 17.71 3.78
CA ASP A 83 -12.48 16.59 4.27
C ASP A 83 -12.18 15.59 3.14
N THR A 84 -13.13 15.35 2.23
CA THR A 84 -12.91 14.50 1.05
C THR A 84 -11.87 15.11 0.10
N ILE A 85 -11.95 16.42 -0.15
CA ILE A 85 -10.99 17.14 -1.00
C ILE A 85 -9.60 17.12 -0.36
N LYS A 86 -9.50 17.30 0.97
CA LYS A 86 -8.24 17.19 1.71
C LYS A 86 -7.61 15.80 1.57
N SER A 87 -8.41 14.75 1.74
CA SER A 87 -7.96 13.37 1.54
C SER A 87 -7.43 13.12 0.12
N ILE A 88 -8.15 13.59 -0.90
CA ILE A 88 -7.72 13.47 -2.30
C ILE A 88 -6.43 14.26 -2.55
N HIS A 89 -6.29 15.42 -1.92
CA HIS A 89 -5.11 16.26 -2.07
C HIS A 89 -3.85 15.60 -1.49
N GLU A 90 -3.96 14.97 -0.32
CA GLU A 90 -2.88 14.18 0.27
C GLU A 90 -2.50 12.98 -0.60
N GLU A 91 -3.48 12.25 -1.14
CA GLU A 91 -3.23 11.14 -2.07
C GLU A 91 -2.56 11.61 -3.37
N MET A 92 -2.97 12.76 -3.93
CA MET A 92 -2.35 13.33 -5.11
C MET A 92 -0.88 13.70 -4.86
N PHE A 93 -0.56 14.24 -3.69
CA PHE A 93 0.84 14.50 -3.33
C PHE A 93 1.65 13.21 -3.21
N TYR A 94 1.10 12.16 -2.59
CA TYR A 94 1.74 10.85 -2.52
C TYR A 94 2.00 10.25 -3.91
N LEU A 95 1.01 10.30 -4.81
CA LEU A 95 1.14 9.81 -6.18
C LEU A 95 2.19 10.59 -6.97
N ARG A 96 2.25 11.91 -6.80
CA ARG A 96 3.24 12.78 -7.44
C ARG A 96 4.67 12.42 -7.02
N GLU A 97 4.90 12.21 -5.73
CA GLU A 97 6.23 11.82 -5.23
C GLU A 97 6.66 10.45 -5.77
N ARG A 98 5.72 9.49 -5.87
CA ARG A 98 5.96 8.19 -6.51
C ARG A 98 6.28 8.32 -8.01
N GLU A 99 5.59 9.20 -8.72
CA GLU A 99 5.86 9.46 -10.14
C GLU A 99 7.27 10.01 -10.33
N GLU A 100 7.69 10.99 -9.53
CA GLU A 100 9.03 11.58 -9.60
C GLU A 100 10.12 10.52 -9.34
N GLN A 101 9.91 9.64 -8.35
CA GLN A 101 10.79 8.49 -8.10
C GLN A 101 10.85 7.54 -9.31
N MET A 102 9.70 7.21 -9.89
CA MET A 102 9.62 6.31 -11.05
C MET A 102 10.30 6.93 -12.28
N GLN A 103 10.11 8.23 -12.53
CA GLN A 103 10.78 8.96 -13.60
C GLN A 103 12.31 8.95 -13.41
N ASN A 104 12.80 9.12 -12.18
CA ASN A 104 14.24 9.05 -11.90
C ASN A 104 14.82 7.64 -12.16
N ILE A 105 14.14 6.59 -11.70
CA ILE A 105 14.54 5.19 -11.97
C ILE A 105 14.54 4.91 -13.47
N ASN A 106 13.53 5.39 -14.19
CA ASN A 106 13.44 5.22 -15.65
C ASN A 106 14.62 5.92 -16.36
N ARG A 107 14.94 7.16 -16.00
CA ARG A 107 16.11 7.88 -16.56
C ARG A 107 17.43 7.13 -16.33
N GLN A 108 17.66 6.63 -15.11
CA GLN A 108 18.87 5.87 -14.78
C GLN A 108 18.95 4.54 -15.54
N THR A 109 17.81 3.84 -15.66
CA THR A 109 17.72 2.57 -16.40
C THR A 109 17.97 2.79 -17.89
N ASN A 110 17.37 3.81 -18.50
CA ASN A 110 17.52 4.12 -19.91
C ASN A 110 18.98 4.45 -20.28
N SER A 111 19.69 5.23 -19.45
CA SER A 111 21.10 5.54 -19.68
C SER A 111 22.00 4.30 -19.62
N ARG A 112 21.80 3.44 -18.60
CA ARG A 112 22.54 2.17 -18.48
C ARG A 112 22.25 1.23 -19.65
N MET A 113 20.98 1.13 -20.06
CA MET A 113 20.55 0.34 -21.22
C MET A 113 21.24 0.79 -22.51
N GLY A 114 21.35 2.10 -22.72
CA GLY A 114 22.06 2.67 -23.87
C GLY A 114 23.53 2.24 -23.92
N TRP A 115 24.25 2.37 -22.80
CA TRP A 115 25.66 1.96 -22.72
C TRP A 115 25.85 0.46 -22.99
N LEU A 116 25.01 -0.39 -22.39
CA LEU A 116 25.05 -1.84 -22.62
C LEU A 116 24.75 -2.21 -24.08
N SER A 117 23.83 -1.49 -24.74
CA SER A 117 23.53 -1.69 -26.15
C SER A 117 24.72 -1.37 -27.06
N PHE A 118 25.42 -0.26 -26.81
CA PHE A 118 26.65 0.08 -27.55
C PHE A 118 27.75 -0.95 -27.32
N LEU A 119 27.95 -1.41 -26.09
CA LEU A 119 28.91 -2.47 -25.77
C LEU A 119 28.59 -3.76 -26.53
N SER A 120 27.32 -4.19 -26.50
CA SER A 120 26.86 -5.38 -27.21
C SER A 120 27.10 -5.27 -28.73
N LEU A 121 26.80 -4.12 -29.32
CA LEU A 121 27.03 -3.88 -30.75
C LEU A 121 28.52 -3.97 -31.10
N GLY A 122 29.39 -3.40 -30.26
CA GLY A 122 30.85 -3.48 -30.45
C GLY A 122 31.38 -4.91 -30.39
N ILE A 123 30.87 -5.72 -29.45
CA ILE A 123 31.21 -7.15 -29.36
C ILE A 123 30.79 -7.88 -30.64
N CYS A 124 29.55 -7.69 -31.10
CA CYS A 124 29.04 -8.32 -32.32
C CYS A 124 29.88 -7.97 -33.56
N LEU A 125 30.23 -6.68 -33.74
CA LEU A 125 31.07 -6.25 -34.86
C LEU A 125 32.48 -6.85 -34.79
N SER A 126 33.05 -6.94 -33.59
CA SER A 126 34.37 -7.55 -33.37
C SER A 126 34.36 -9.04 -33.73
N VAL A 127 33.34 -9.78 -33.30
CA VAL A 127 33.16 -11.20 -33.63
C VAL A 127 32.99 -11.39 -35.14
N ALA A 128 32.16 -10.58 -35.79
CA ALA A 128 31.97 -10.65 -37.24
C ALA A 128 33.28 -10.37 -38.01
N GLY A 129 34.06 -9.38 -37.56
CA GLY A 129 35.37 -9.07 -38.13
C GLY A 129 36.37 -10.23 -37.98
N LEU A 130 36.43 -10.85 -36.80
CA LEU A 130 37.26 -12.02 -36.54
C LEU A 130 36.84 -13.23 -37.38
N GLN A 131 35.54 -13.47 -37.54
CA GLN A 131 35.01 -14.54 -38.39
C GLN A 131 35.43 -14.35 -39.85
N LEU A 132 35.31 -13.13 -40.39
CA LEU A 132 35.74 -12.81 -41.75
C LEU A 132 37.25 -12.93 -41.93
N TRP A 133 38.04 -12.47 -40.96
CA TRP A 133 39.49 -12.59 -41.00
C TRP A 133 39.95 -14.05 -40.97
N HIS A 134 39.40 -14.85 -40.04
CA HIS A 134 39.69 -16.28 -39.95
C HIS A 134 39.34 -17.01 -41.25
N LEU A 135 38.19 -16.71 -41.86
CA LEU A 135 37.78 -17.31 -43.13
C LEU A 135 38.75 -16.93 -44.27
N LYS A 136 39.13 -15.65 -44.38
CA LYS A 136 40.14 -15.15 -45.34
C LYS A 136 41.48 -15.89 -45.19
N THR A 137 42.02 -15.96 -43.98
CA THR A 137 43.29 -16.63 -43.70
C THR A 137 43.22 -18.13 -43.95
N PHE A 138 42.08 -18.76 -43.68
CA PHE A 138 41.87 -20.18 -43.99
C PHE A 138 41.92 -20.46 -45.49
N PHE A 139 41.25 -19.63 -46.31
CA PHE A 139 41.27 -19.76 -47.77
C PHE A 139 42.66 -19.48 -48.37
N GLU A 140 43.37 -18.45 -47.87
CA GLU A 140 44.74 -18.14 -48.31
C GLU A 140 45.72 -19.28 -48.00
N ARG A 141 45.66 -19.88 -46.80
CA ARG A 141 46.53 -21.01 -46.44
C ARG A 141 46.23 -22.27 -47.23
N LYS A 142 44.98 -22.50 -47.62
CA LYS A 142 44.56 -23.68 -48.40
C LYS A 142 44.83 -23.53 -49.91
N LYS A 143 45.31 -22.37 -50.39
CA LYS A 143 45.54 -22.08 -51.82
C LYS A 143 44.35 -22.44 -52.70
N LEU A 144 43.14 -22.08 -52.26
CA LEU A 144 41.90 -22.29 -53.03
C LEU A 144 41.47 -21.04 -53.82
N LEU A 145 42.36 -20.06 -53.91
CA LEU A 145 42.34 -18.90 -54.82
C LEU A 145 43.66 -18.86 -55.58
#